data_AF-A0A061HMI3-F1
#
_entry.id   AF-A0A061HMI3-F1
#
_cell.length_a   1.000
_cell.length_b   1.000
_cell.length_c   1.000
_cell.angle_alpha   90.00
_cell.angle_beta   90.00
_cell.angle_gamma   90.00
#
_symmetry.space_group_name_H-M   'P 1'
#
loop_
_entity.id
_entity.type
_entity.pdbx_description
1 polymer ?
#
loop_
_entity_poly.entity_id
_entity_poly.type
_entity_poly.pdbx_seq_one_letter_code
_entity_poly.pdbx_strand_id
1 'polypeptide(L)'
;MMHRNKNLTPERSSSADDVENIRQSMRLAGQIARRWKAGDVYAPHDLHQAEQVKFRQRVDASTDIFDALDMNPLEHYRNFSLMSEWMTPMGRIKSRKETGLRPVNQRRIAKAIRRSIGIGMMPSVHRHPEIMYKERVKRESEKKYR
;
A
#
# COMPACT_ATOMS: atom_id res chain seq x y z
N MET A 1 -2.85 -13.83 59.00
CA MET A 1 -2.45 -12.56 58.36
C MET A 1 -2.84 -12.59 56.89
N MET A 2 -4.03 -12.08 56.56
CA MET A 2 -4.48 -11.94 55.17
C MET A 2 -3.98 -10.59 54.63
N HIS A 3 -3.02 -10.63 53.71
CA HIS A 3 -2.57 -9.44 52.99
C HIS A 3 -3.62 -9.07 51.94
N ARG A 4 -4.36 -8.01 52.24
CA ARG A 4 -5.40 -7.45 51.39
C ARG A 4 -4.72 -6.82 50.16
N ASN A 5 -4.85 -7.47 49.00
CA ASN A 5 -4.43 -6.89 47.72
C ASN A 5 -5.18 -5.57 47.52
N LYS A 6 -4.45 -4.46 47.54
CA LYS A 6 -4.98 -3.13 47.24
C LYS A 6 -5.36 -3.13 45.77
N ASN A 7 -6.66 -2.93 45.52
CA ASN A 7 -7.26 -2.75 44.21
C ASN A 7 -6.43 -1.77 43.37
N LEU A 8 -5.93 -2.22 42.21
CA LEU A 8 -5.51 -1.32 41.12
C LEU A 8 -6.79 -0.74 40.51
N THR A 9 -7.31 0.35 41.09
CA THR A 9 -8.20 1.23 40.34
C THR A 9 -7.37 1.93 39.28
N PRO A 10 -7.72 1.87 37.98
CA PRO A 10 -7.03 2.66 36.99
C PRO A 10 -7.29 4.14 37.32
N GLU A 11 -6.24 4.84 37.75
CA GLU A 11 -6.21 6.30 37.79
C GLU A 11 -6.68 6.82 36.43
N ARG A 12 -7.66 7.73 36.40
CA ARG A 12 -8.10 8.37 35.16
C ARG A 12 -6.93 9.20 34.64
N SER A 13 -6.23 8.71 33.63
CA SER A 13 -5.25 9.49 32.89
C SER A 13 -5.91 10.77 32.36
N SER A 14 -5.16 11.87 32.38
CA SER A 14 -5.63 13.12 31.78
C SER A 14 -5.82 12.91 30.28
N SER A 15 -6.83 13.53 29.68
CA SER A 15 -7.05 13.47 28.23
C SER A 15 -5.82 13.89 27.42
N ALA A 16 -4.96 14.74 27.99
CA ALA A 16 -3.68 15.13 27.38
C ALA A 16 -2.66 13.99 27.38
N ASP A 17 -2.60 13.20 28.46
CA ASP A 17 -1.70 12.06 28.59
C ASP A 17 -2.11 10.94 27.63
N ASP A 18 -3.42 10.72 27.46
CA ASP A 18 -3.94 9.74 26.49
C ASP A 18 -3.52 10.09 25.05
N VAL A 19 -3.58 11.37 24.68
CA VAL A 19 -3.14 11.84 23.36
C VAL A 19 -1.64 11.60 23.16
N GLU A 20 -0.82 11.84 24.19
CA GLU A 20 0.61 11.61 24.09
C GLU A 20 0.96 10.11 24.04
N ASN A 21 0.26 9.28 24.83
CA ASN A 21 0.38 7.83 24.78
C ASN A 21 0.02 7.28 23.40
N ILE A 22 -1.05 7.79 22.77
CA ILE A 22 -1.41 7.42 21.40
C ILE A 22 -0.29 7.80 20.42
N ARG A 23 0.26 9.02 20.50
CA ARG A 23 1.37 9.43 19.63
C ARG A 23 2.60 8.57 19.81
N GLN A 24 2.96 8.26 21.06
CA GLN A 24 4.07 7.38 21.39
C GLN A 24 3.83 5.98 20.82
N SER A 25 2.63 5.43 20.97
CA SER A 25 2.26 4.12 20.40
C SER A 25 2.37 4.12 18.87
N MET A 26 1.95 5.18 18.19
CA MET A 26 2.07 5.31 16.73
C MET A 26 3.53 5.38 16.27
N ARG A 27 4.38 6.11 17.00
CA ARG A 27 5.82 6.18 16.72
C ARG A 27 6.48 4.80 16.86
N LEU A 28 6.16 4.07 17.93
CA LEU A 28 6.67 2.72 18.18
C LEU A 28 6.18 1.72 17.13
N ALA A 29 4.89 1.78 16.77
CA ALA A 29 4.31 0.91 15.75
C ALA A 29 5.00 1.08 14.38
N GLY A 30 5.39 2.31 14.01
CA GLY A 30 6.12 2.59 12.77
C GLY A 30 7.55 2.05 12.73
N GLN A 31 8.15 1.73 13.88
CA GLN A 31 9.50 1.14 13.94
C GLN A 31 9.50 -0.35 13.61
N ILE A 32 8.38 -1.04 13.85
CA ILE A 32 8.24 -2.47 13.57
C ILE A 32 7.97 -2.66 12.07
N ALA A 33 8.93 -3.23 11.36
CA ALA A 33 8.80 -3.48 9.92
C ALA A 33 7.96 -4.72 9.57
N ARG A 34 7.96 -5.74 10.45
CA ARG A 34 7.24 -6.99 10.21
C ARG A 34 5.76 -6.83 10.57
N ARG A 35 4.88 -7.16 9.63
CA ARG A 35 3.43 -7.27 9.88
C ARG A 35 3.07 -8.70 10.28
N TRP A 36 2.92 -8.92 11.58
CA TRP A 36 2.53 -10.21 12.15
C TRP A 36 1.11 -10.61 11.75
N LYS A 37 0.91 -11.89 11.44
CA LYS A 37 -0.40 -12.50 11.21
C LYS A 37 -0.72 -13.46 12.33
N ALA A 38 -2.02 -13.68 12.58
CA ALA A 38 -2.45 -14.72 13.50
C ALA A 38 -1.96 -16.08 13.00
N GLY A 39 -1.38 -16.88 13.89
CA GLY A 39 -0.79 -18.19 13.55
C GLY A 39 0.70 -18.14 13.20
N ASP A 40 1.30 -16.96 13.04
CA ASP A 40 2.76 -16.85 12.88
C ASP A 40 3.47 -17.29 14.18
N VAL A 41 4.35 -18.28 14.06
CA VAL A 41 5.25 -18.66 15.17
C VAL A 41 6.41 -17.68 15.24
N TYR A 42 6.80 -17.32 16.46
CA TYR A 42 7.95 -16.46 16.73
C TYR A 42 8.90 -17.11 17.72
N ALA A 43 10.19 -16.86 17.54
CA ALA A 43 11.20 -17.05 18.56
C ALA A 43 11.56 -15.69 19.19
N PRO A 44 12.13 -15.65 20.42
CA PRO A 44 12.61 -14.41 21.02
C PRO A 44 13.58 -13.62 20.11
N HIS A 45 14.36 -14.33 19.29
CA HIS A 45 15.28 -13.74 18.32
C HIS A 45 14.57 -12.94 17.21
N ASP A 46 13.33 -13.29 16.84
CA ASP A 46 12.56 -12.62 15.77
C ASP A 46 12.12 -11.20 16.12
N LEU A 47 12.15 -10.86 17.41
CA LEU A 47 11.80 -9.53 17.91
C LEU A 47 12.99 -8.56 17.86
N HIS A 48 14.19 -9.08 17.63
CA HIS A 48 15.41 -8.28 17.61
C HIS A 48 15.47 -7.36 16.37
N GLN A 49 16.13 -6.20 16.51
CA GLN A 49 16.19 -5.17 15.47
C GLN A 49 16.78 -5.68 14.15
N ALA A 50 17.81 -6.55 14.22
CA ALA A 50 18.43 -7.12 13.03
C ALA A 50 17.46 -7.96 12.18
N GLU A 51 16.54 -8.69 12.81
CA GLU A 51 15.51 -9.47 12.10
C GLU A 51 14.48 -8.54 11.46
N GLN A 52 14.07 -7.48 12.14
CA GLN A 52 13.12 -6.50 11.61
C GLN A 52 13.62 -5.86 10.30
N VAL A 53 14.92 -5.62 10.16
CA VAL A 53 15.51 -5.07 8.93
C VAL A 53 15.28 -5.99 7.73
N LYS A 54 15.27 -7.31 7.91
CA LYS A 54 15.02 -8.28 6.83
C LYS A 54 13.61 -8.13 6.27
N PHE A 55 12.63 -7.81 7.12
CA PHE A 55 11.24 -7.57 6.70
C PHE A 55 11.02 -6.20 6.05
N ARG A 56 12.01 -5.30 6.07
CA ARG A 56 11.98 -4.06 5.28
C ARG A 56 12.29 -4.28 3.79
N GLN A 57 12.49 -5.53 3.37
CA GLN A 57 12.81 -5.86 1.98
C GLN A 57 11.73 -5.41 1.01
N ARG A 58 12.21 -4.98 -0.17
CA ARG A 58 11.41 -4.38 -1.23
C ARG A 58 10.51 -5.45 -1.85
N VAL A 59 9.25 -5.07 -2.06
CA VAL A 59 8.23 -5.92 -2.68
C VAL A 59 8.50 -5.99 -4.19
N ASP A 60 9.52 -6.74 -4.59
CA ASP A 60 9.62 -7.17 -5.97
C ASP A 60 8.57 -8.28 -6.13
N ALA A 61 7.54 -8.02 -6.95
CA ALA A 61 6.52 -9.02 -7.23
C ALA A 61 7.20 -10.24 -7.87
N SER A 62 7.27 -11.35 -7.12
CA SER A 62 7.94 -12.58 -7.57
C SER A 62 7.27 -13.15 -8.84
N THR A 63 5.98 -12.89 -9.02
CA THR A 63 5.19 -13.36 -10.15
C THR A 63 4.53 -12.19 -10.87
N ASP A 64 4.53 -12.24 -12.20
CA ASP A 64 3.84 -11.27 -13.04
C ASP A 64 2.32 -11.38 -12.84
N ILE A 65 1.68 -10.26 -12.51
CA ILE A 65 0.25 -10.20 -12.22
C ILE A 65 -0.59 -10.61 -13.45
N PHE A 66 -0.15 -10.25 -14.66
CA PHE A 66 -0.87 -10.60 -15.88
C PHE A 66 -0.81 -12.08 -16.21
N ASP A 67 0.31 -12.74 -15.90
CA ASP A 67 0.43 -14.19 -16.04
C ASP A 67 -0.39 -14.92 -14.95
N ALA A 68 -0.39 -14.39 -13.71
CA ALA A 68 -1.17 -14.97 -12.61
C ALA A 68 -2.69 -14.86 -12.81
N LEU A 69 -3.15 -13.80 -13.48
CA LEU A 69 -4.55 -13.57 -13.81
C LEU A 69 -4.95 -14.10 -15.20
N ASP A 70 -4.02 -14.73 -15.92
CA ASP A 70 -4.18 -15.19 -17.31
C ASP A 70 -4.88 -14.16 -18.22
N MET A 71 -4.41 -12.91 -18.18
CA MET A 71 -5.03 -11.80 -18.90
C MET A 71 -4.04 -11.11 -19.84
N ASN A 72 -4.48 -10.77 -21.06
CA ASN A 72 -3.64 -10.08 -22.03
C ASN A 72 -3.78 -8.54 -21.89
N PRO A 73 -2.72 -7.81 -21.50
CA PRO A 73 -2.80 -6.35 -21.31
C PRO A 73 -3.24 -5.59 -22.57
N LEU A 74 -2.94 -6.13 -23.76
CA LEU A 74 -3.17 -5.44 -25.04
C LEU A 74 -4.65 -5.30 -25.39
N GLU A 75 -5.50 -6.20 -24.91
CA GLU A 75 -6.94 -6.24 -25.20
C GLU A 75 -7.72 -5.26 -24.33
N HIS A 76 -7.21 -4.97 -23.14
CA HIS A 76 -7.85 -4.13 -22.14
C HIS A 76 -7.51 -2.64 -22.25
N TYR A 77 -7.05 -2.16 -23.41
CA TYR A 77 -6.69 -0.75 -23.61
C TYR A 77 -7.84 0.23 -23.32
N ARG A 78 -9.10 -0.23 -23.40
CA ARG A 78 -10.30 0.56 -23.09
C ARG A 78 -10.49 0.81 -21.59
N ASN A 79 -9.85 0.00 -20.74
CA ASN A 79 -9.97 0.11 -19.29
C ASN A 79 -8.96 1.14 -18.76
N PHE A 80 -9.40 2.40 -18.65
CA PHE A 80 -8.56 3.50 -18.20
C PHE A 80 -8.08 3.33 -16.75
N SER A 81 -8.83 2.62 -15.89
CA SER A 81 -8.41 2.30 -14.52
C SER A 81 -7.23 1.34 -14.51
N LEU A 82 -7.30 0.26 -15.31
CA LEU A 82 -6.21 -0.70 -15.43
C LEU A 82 -4.94 -0.05 -16.01
N MET A 83 -5.10 0.74 -17.08
CA MET A 83 -3.96 1.40 -17.72
C MET A 83 -3.31 2.45 -16.81
N SER A 84 -4.10 3.20 -16.03
CA SER A 84 -3.60 4.26 -15.14
C SER A 84 -2.76 3.72 -13.97
N GLU A 85 -2.99 2.47 -13.53
CA GLU A 85 -2.17 1.82 -12.51
C GLU A 85 -0.71 1.68 -12.95
N TRP A 86 -0.48 1.46 -14.24
CA TRP A 86 0.86 1.28 -14.83
C TRP A 86 1.49 2.58 -15.31
N MET A 87 0.88 3.72 -14.97
CA MET A 87 1.36 5.06 -15.29
C MET A 87 1.74 5.83 -14.02
N THR A 88 2.68 6.74 -14.14
CA THR A 88 3.01 7.71 -13.09
C THR A 88 1.90 8.77 -13.00
N PRO A 89 1.80 9.52 -11.90
CA PRO A 89 0.86 10.64 -11.80
C PRO A 89 0.98 11.67 -12.94
N MET A 90 2.17 11.78 -13.55
CA MET A 90 2.49 12.66 -14.67
C MET A 90 2.23 12.02 -16.05
N GLY A 91 1.57 10.86 -16.09
CA GLY A 91 1.20 10.20 -17.35
C GLY A 91 2.33 9.44 -18.06
N ARG A 92 3.51 9.28 -17.43
CA ARG A 92 4.60 8.45 -18.00
C ARG A 92 4.33 6.98 -17.71
N ILE A 93 4.69 6.08 -18.62
CA ILE A 93 4.62 4.64 -18.38
C ILE A 93 5.70 4.28 -17.35
N LYS A 94 5.32 3.57 -16.26
CA LYS A 94 6.24 3.15 -15.21
C LYS A 94 7.33 2.23 -15.77
N SER A 95 8.53 2.30 -15.19
CA SER A 95 9.66 1.47 -15.60
C SER A 95 9.44 -0.01 -15.25
N ARG A 96 10.17 -0.94 -15.90
CA ARG A 96 10.08 -2.37 -15.53
C ARG A 96 10.41 -2.61 -14.05
N LYS A 97 11.36 -1.84 -13.51
CA LYS A 97 11.78 -1.92 -12.10
C LYS A 97 10.67 -1.54 -11.13
N GLU A 98 9.81 -0.59 -11.52
CA GLU A 98 8.64 -0.19 -10.70
C GLU A 98 7.46 -1.12 -10.87
N THR A 99 7.27 -1.69 -12.07
CA THR A 99 6.11 -2.53 -12.40
C THR A 99 6.31 -3.99 -12.01
N GLY A 100 7.54 -4.50 -11.96
CA GLY A 100 7.83 -5.90 -11.67
C GLY A 100 7.42 -6.88 -12.78
N LEU A 101 6.91 -6.39 -13.92
CA LEU A 101 6.37 -7.23 -14.99
C LEU A 101 7.48 -7.94 -15.78
N ARG A 102 7.13 -9.06 -16.42
CA ARG A 102 8.00 -9.70 -17.41
C ARG A 102 8.19 -8.78 -18.63
N PRO A 103 9.34 -8.83 -19.31
CA PRO A 103 9.61 -7.94 -20.44
C PRO A 103 8.56 -8.02 -21.56
N VAL A 104 7.96 -9.19 -21.77
CA VAL A 104 6.90 -9.40 -22.77
C VAL A 104 5.63 -8.63 -22.37
N ASN A 105 5.15 -8.82 -21.15
CA ASN A 105 3.95 -8.15 -20.65
C ASN A 105 4.17 -6.65 -20.48
N GLN A 106 5.37 -6.21 -20.06
CA GLN A 106 5.75 -4.80 -20.03
C GLN A 106 5.62 -4.13 -21.41
N ARG A 107 6.03 -4.81 -22.49
CA ARG A 107 5.85 -4.29 -23.85
C ARG A 107 4.37 -4.26 -24.26
N ARG A 108 3.59 -5.28 -23.89
CA ARG A 108 2.15 -5.36 -24.18
C ARG A 108 1.37 -4.24 -23.47
N ILE A 109 1.59 -4.02 -22.17
CA ILE A 109 0.95 -2.94 -21.42
C ILE A 109 1.37 -1.58 -21.96
N ALA A 110 2.65 -1.38 -22.29
CA ALA A 110 3.11 -0.12 -22.86
C ALA A 110 2.46 0.16 -24.22
N LYS A 111 2.24 -0.87 -25.05
CA LYS A 111 1.50 -0.76 -26.31
C LYS A 111 0.02 -0.45 -26.08
N ALA A 112 -0.61 -1.08 -25.08
CA ALA A 112 -2.00 -0.83 -24.69
C ALA A 112 -2.21 0.63 -24.23
N ILE A 113 -1.34 1.13 -23.36
CA ILE A 113 -1.38 2.52 -22.87
C ILE A 113 -1.22 3.50 -24.03
N ARG A 114 -0.20 3.32 -24.88
CA ARG A 114 0.00 4.19 -26.05
C ARG A 114 -1.20 4.16 -27.00
N ARG A 115 -1.82 3.00 -27.19
CA ARG A 115 -3.07 2.87 -27.96
C ARG A 115 -4.20 3.68 -27.31
N SER A 116 -4.42 3.52 -26.01
CA SER A 116 -5.47 4.24 -25.27
C SER A 116 -5.29 5.77 -25.32
N ILE A 117 -4.04 6.25 -25.27
CA ILE A 117 -3.74 7.68 -25.41
C ILE A 117 -3.98 8.12 -26.87
N GLY A 118 -3.51 7.35 -27.85
CA GLY A 118 -3.64 7.70 -29.28
C GLY A 118 -5.08 7.78 -29.77
N ILE A 119 -5.99 6.99 -29.21
CA ILE A 119 -7.43 7.04 -29.52
C ILE A 119 -8.19 8.12 -28.72
N GLY A 120 -7.54 8.80 -27.77
CA GLY A 120 -8.16 9.84 -26.94
C GLY A 120 -8.95 9.34 -25.73
N MET A 121 -8.84 8.06 -25.34
CA MET A 121 -9.52 7.53 -24.15
C MET A 121 -8.80 7.87 -22.84
N MET A 122 -7.51 8.22 -22.89
CA MET A 122 -6.73 8.57 -21.70
C MET A 122 -5.85 9.80 -21.92
N PRO A 123 -5.69 10.66 -20.89
CA PRO A 123 -4.76 11.77 -20.93
C PRO A 123 -3.30 11.28 -20.94
N SER A 124 -2.43 12.06 -21.58
CA SER A 124 -0.99 11.75 -21.72
C SER A 124 -0.12 12.33 -20.59
N VAL A 125 -0.58 13.38 -19.91
CA VAL A 125 0.23 14.16 -18.93
C VAL A 125 -0.23 14.01 -17.49
N HIS A 126 -1.39 13.40 -17.26
CA HIS A 126 -1.96 13.16 -15.94
C HIS A 126 -2.74 11.85 -15.92
N ARG A 127 -3.21 11.41 -14.74
CA ARG A 127 -4.14 10.28 -14.63
C ARG A 127 -5.53 10.65 -15.17
N HIS A 128 -6.33 9.66 -15.52
CA HIS A 128 -7.70 9.91 -15.98
C HIS A 128 -8.51 10.72 -14.94
N PRO A 129 -9.28 11.76 -15.35
CA PRO A 129 -9.97 12.68 -14.44
C PRO A 129 -10.92 11.97 -13.47
N GLU A 130 -11.67 10.97 -13.95
CA GLU A 130 -12.56 10.15 -13.10
C GLU A 130 -11.82 9.43 -11.96
N ILE A 131 -10.57 9.02 -12.18
CA ILE A 131 -9.77 8.38 -11.13
C ILE A 131 -9.39 9.42 -10.08
N MET A 132 -8.94 10.60 -10.52
CA MET A 132 -8.58 11.69 -9.61
C MET A 132 -9.77 12.17 -8.79
N TYR A 133 -10.97 12.24 -9.40
CA TYR A 133 -12.21 12.57 -8.70
C TYR A 133 -12.53 11.53 -7.63
N LYS A 134 -12.48 10.22 -7.96
CA LYS A 134 -12.71 9.14 -7.00
C LYS A 134 -11.69 9.15 -5.85
N GLU A 135 -10.41 9.38 -6.16
CA GLU A 135 -9.35 9.52 -5.14
C GLU A 135 -9.63 10.71 -4.20
N ARG A 136 -10.13 11.83 -4.72
CA ARG A 136 -10.51 13.00 -3.93
C ARG A 136 -11.68 12.69 -2.99
N VAL A 137 -12.77 12.15 -3.52
CA VAL A 137 -13.96 11.79 -2.74
C VAL A 137 -13.62 10.79 -1.65
N LYS A 138 -12.80 9.78 -1.97
CA LYS A 138 -12.32 8.80 -0.98
C LYS A 138 -11.57 9.50 0.17
N ARG A 139 -10.65 10.40 -0.16
CA ARG A 139 -9.88 11.17 0.85
C ARG A 139 -10.76 12.07 1.72
N GLU A 140 -11.78 12.69 1.15
CA GLU A 140 -12.75 13.51 1.90
C GLU A 140 -13.59 12.65 2.85
N SER A 141 -14.01 11.47 2.42
CA SER A 141 -14.72 10.53 3.28
C SER A 141 -13.85 10.06 4.45
N GLU A 142 -12.60 9.69 4.21
CA GLU A 142 -11.66 9.23 5.26
C GLU A 142 -11.38 10.34 6.30
N LYS A 143 -11.30 11.60 5.88
CA LYS A 143 -11.16 12.75 6.79
C LYS A 143 -12.39 13.01 7.65
N LYS A 144 -13.58 12.66 7.18
CA LYS A 144 -14.83 12.86 7.93
C LYS A 144 -14.97 11.87 9.10
N TYR A 145 -14.39 10.68 8.95
CA TYR A 145 -14.46 9.61 9.96
C TYR A 145 -13.21 9.53 10.85
N ARG A 146 -12.21 10.36 10.61
CA ARG A 146 -10.98 10.45 11.40
C ARG A 146 -11.01 11.70 12.25
#